data_AF-A0A957KKT4-F1
#
_entry.id   AF-A0A957KKT4-F1
#
_cell.length_a   1.000
_cell.length_b   1.000
_cell.length_c   1.000
_cell.angle_alpha   90.00
_cell.angle_beta   90.00
_cell.angle_gamma   90.00
#
_symmetry.space_group_name_H-M   'P 1'
#
loop_
_entity.id
_entity.type
_entity.pdbx_description
1 polymer ?
#
loop_
_entity_poly.entity_id
_entity_poly.type
_entity_poly.pdbx_seq_one_letter_code
_entity_poly.pdbx_strand_id
1 'polypeptide(L)'
;LNGLLRPSHGRILLNGEDIARQSVAELARTVGYVFQNPDHMIYSATVREELAAGPINLGLDEATVAARVAVALADFSLLPFADMQPAQLSFGLRRKVSVASVVTMGTPILILDEPTSGLDQRSIDELMAILVGLHAQGRTILMITHDMELVIRHLPRTLIMKAGELLAYDATTRIFCRPQLLDMAQLACPPVARLGQRLGWAHELLNATELCQRLEAA
;
A
#
# COMPACT_ATOMS: atom_id res chain seq x y z
N LEU A 1 -5.29 -8.28 -10.99
CA LEU A 1 -6.36 -7.32 -10.60
C LEU A 1 -6.47 -6.16 -11.59
N ASN A 2 -5.37 -5.59 -12.08
CA ASN A 2 -5.35 -4.51 -13.08
C ASN A 2 -5.31 -5.00 -14.56
N GLY A 3 -5.40 -6.30 -14.82
CA GLY A 3 -5.43 -6.88 -16.16
C GLY A 3 -4.08 -7.11 -16.84
N LEU A 4 -2.95 -6.75 -16.21
CA LEU A 4 -1.60 -7.00 -16.76
C LEU A 4 -1.30 -8.50 -16.97
N LEU A 5 -1.83 -9.34 -16.08
CA LEU A 5 -1.80 -10.78 -16.20
C LEU A 5 -3.23 -11.32 -16.15
N ARG A 6 -3.49 -12.38 -16.91
CA ARG A 6 -4.76 -13.12 -16.90
C ARG A 6 -4.56 -14.46 -16.17
N PRO A 7 -5.54 -14.89 -15.37
CA PRO A 7 -5.46 -16.19 -14.72
C PRO A 7 -5.52 -17.31 -15.77
N SER A 8 -4.70 -18.35 -15.61
CA SER A 8 -4.79 -19.55 -16.46
C SER A 8 -6.05 -20.37 -16.18
N HIS A 9 -6.54 -20.33 -14.93
CA HIS A 9 -7.77 -20.97 -14.46
C HIS A 9 -8.47 -20.10 -13.39
N GLY A 10 -9.78 -20.30 -13.21
CA GLY A 10 -10.57 -19.51 -12.26
C GLY A 10 -11.07 -18.19 -12.85
N ARG A 11 -11.69 -17.35 -12.02
CA ARG A 11 -12.23 -16.04 -12.41
C ARG A 11 -11.91 -15.01 -11.34
N ILE A 12 -11.79 -13.75 -11.76
CA ILE A 12 -11.61 -12.61 -10.86
C ILE A 12 -12.82 -11.71 -11.03
N LEU A 13 -13.56 -11.51 -9.94
CA LEU A 13 -14.74 -10.65 -9.93
C LEU A 13 -14.37 -9.30 -9.30
N LEU A 14 -14.67 -8.22 -10.01
CA LEU A 14 -14.52 -6.84 -9.55
C LEU A 14 -15.91 -6.22 -9.50
N ASN A 15 -16.36 -5.80 -8.31
CA ASN A 15 -17.73 -5.32 -8.10
C ASN A 15 -18.82 -6.28 -8.61
N GLY A 16 -18.54 -7.59 -8.54
CA GLY A 16 -19.44 -8.65 -9.03
C GLY A 16 -19.30 -9.00 -10.51
N GLU A 17 -18.50 -8.24 -11.28
CA GLU A 17 -18.30 -8.47 -12.72
C GLU A 17 -16.99 -9.20 -13.00
N ASP A 18 -17.03 -10.16 -13.93
CA ASP A 18 -15.82 -10.88 -14.35
C ASP A 18 -14.93 -9.98 -15.21
N ILE A 19 -13.70 -9.76 -14.76
CA ILE A 19 -12.74 -8.89 -15.45
C ILE A 19 -12.18 -9.49 -16.73
N ALA A 20 -12.46 -10.76 -17.05
CA ALA A 20 -11.92 -11.45 -18.23
C ALA A 20 -12.21 -10.71 -19.55
N ARG A 21 -13.33 -9.96 -19.60
CA ARG A 21 -13.75 -9.18 -20.79
C ARG A 21 -13.32 -7.71 -20.74
N GLN A 22 -12.85 -7.22 -19.60
CA GLN A 22 -12.44 -5.82 -19.43
C GLN A 22 -10.98 -5.64 -19.87
N SER A 23 -10.70 -4.64 -20.68
CA SER A 23 -9.35 -4.22 -21.08
C SER A 23 -8.55 -3.66 -19.89
N VAL A 24 -7.22 -3.59 -20.04
CA VAL A 24 -6.34 -2.95 -19.06
C VAL A 24 -6.72 -1.49 -18.84
N ALA A 25 -7.11 -0.77 -19.90
CA ALA A 25 -7.52 0.63 -19.82
C ALA A 25 -8.83 0.81 -19.03
N GLU A 26 -9.79 -0.10 -19.18
CA GLU A 26 -11.02 -0.08 -18.38
C GLU A 26 -10.72 -0.38 -16.91
N LEU A 27 -9.88 -1.39 -16.64
CA LEU A 27 -9.46 -1.74 -15.28
C LEU A 27 -8.65 -0.65 -14.59
N ALA A 28 -7.85 0.13 -15.34
CA ALA A 28 -7.08 1.25 -14.80
C ALA A 28 -7.96 2.37 -14.21
N ARG A 29 -9.23 2.47 -14.62
CA ARG A 29 -10.21 3.38 -13.98
C ARG A 29 -10.65 2.91 -12.60
N THR A 30 -10.50 1.62 -12.31
CA THR A 30 -10.96 1.01 -11.05
C THR A 30 -9.82 0.64 -10.12
N VAL A 31 -8.66 0.24 -10.67
CA VAL A 31 -7.52 -0.29 -9.93
C VAL A 31 -6.26 0.51 -10.27
N GLY A 32 -5.76 1.28 -9.30
CA GLY A 32 -4.42 1.87 -9.35
C GLY A 32 -3.38 0.87 -8.86
N TYR A 33 -2.20 0.85 -9.48
CA TYR A 33 -1.10 -0.04 -9.10
C TYR A 33 0.20 0.75 -8.98
N VAL A 34 0.81 0.73 -7.79
CA VAL A 34 2.15 1.30 -7.52
C VAL A 34 3.16 0.16 -7.56
N PHE A 35 4.12 0.24 -8.48
CA PHE A 35 5.19 -0.74 -8.61
C PHE A 35 6.28 -0.56 -7.54
N GLN A 36 7.00 -1.66 -7.26
CA GLN A 36 8.12 -1.66 -6.32
C GLN A 36 9.26 -0.70 -6.69
N ASN A 37 9.54 -0.46 -7.97
CA ASN A 37 10.57 0.50 -8.38
C ASN A 37 9.93 1.80 -8.88
N PRO A 38 10.13 2.95 -8.21
CA PRO A 38 9.57 4.23 -8.69
C PRO A 38 10.08 4.60 -10.09
N ASP A 39 11.31 4.20 -10.43
CA ASP A 39 11.94 4.54 -11.71
C ASP A 39 11.27 3.81 -12.90
N HIS A 40 10.46 2.78 -12.65
CA HIS A 40 9.64 2.13 -13.69
C HIS A 40 8.36 2.91 -14.01
N MET A 41 7.97 3.87 -13.17
CA MET A 41 6.73 4.61 -13.31
C MET A 41 6.93 6.07 -13.70
N ILE A 42 8.06 6.67 -13.31
CA ILE A 42 8.31 8.11 -13.45
C ILE A 42 8.94 8.41 -14.81
N TYR A 43 8.32 9.30 -15.59
CA TYR A 43 8.82 9.67 -16.93
C TYR A 43 8.57 11.13 -17.32
N SER A 44 7.79 11.89 -16.55
CA SER A 44 7.41 13.27 -16.89
C SER A 44 8.54 14.26 -16.61
N ALA A 45 8.46 15.45 -17.22
CA ALA A 45 9.51 16.45 -17.09
C ALA A 45 9.48 17.14 -15.72
N THR A 46 8.31 17.24 -15.08
CA THR A 46 8.17 17.78 -13.73
C THR A 46 7.35 16.88 -12.81
N VAL A 47 7.51 17.04 -11.50
CA VAL A 47 6.66 16.34 -10.50
C VAL A 47 5.19 16.66 -10.70
N ARG A 48 4.85 17.91 -11.01
CA ARG A 48 3.48 18.34 -11.26
C ARG A 48 2.87 17.61 -12.47
N GLU A 49 3.62 17.51 -13.56
CA GLU A 49 3.20 16.77 -14.75
C GLU A 49 3.03 15.28 -14.45
N GLU A 50 3.96 14.69 -13.67
CA GLU A 50 3.89 13.30 -13.27
C GLU A 50 2.61 12.99 -12.48
N LEU A 51 2.24 13.87 -11.53
CA LEU A 51 1.00 13.76 -10.77
C LEU A 51 -0.26 13.97 -11.62
N ALA A 52 -0.15 14.73 -12.71
CA ALA A 52 -1.26 15.02 -13.63
C ALA A 52 -1.48 13.92 -14.69
N ALA A 53 -0.43 13.17 -15.03
CA ALA A 53 -0.43 12.22 -16.14
C ALA A 53 -1.54 11.14 -16.01
N GLY A 54 -1.65 10.51 -14.84
CA GLY A 54 -2.68 9.51 -14.56
C GLY A 54 -4.11 10.05 -14.76
N PRO A 55 -4.51 11.12 -14.04
CA PRO A 55 -5.79 11.81 -14.24
C PRO A 55 -6.12 12.18 -15.69
N ILE A 56 -5.14 12.74 -16.44
CA ILE A 56 -5.31 13.11 -17.85
C ILE A 56 -5.56 11.87 -18.71
N ASN A 57 -4.81 10.80 -18.50
CA ASN A 57 -4.98 9.54 -19.22
C ASN A 57 -6.33 8.87 -18.95
N LEU A 58 -6.97 9.17 -17.81
CA LEU A 58 -8.33 8.72 -17.50
C LEU A 58 -9.42 9.59 -18.15
N GLY A 59 -9.05 10.71 -18.80
CA GLY A 59 -9.96 11.62 -19.48
C GLY A 59 -10.65 12.63 -18.57
N LEU A 60 -10.05 12.97 -17.43
CA LEU A 60 -10.58 13.98 -16.51
C LEU A 60 -10.37 15.40 -17.04
N ASP A 61 -11.27 16.32 -16.68
CA ASP A 61 -11.18 17.73 -17.06
C ASP A 61 -10.05 18.46 -16.31
N GLU A 62 -9.56 19.55 -16.90
CA GLU A 62 -8.43 20.32 -16.39
C GLU A 62 -8.62 20.81 -14.94
N ALA A 63 -9.83 21.25 -14.57
CA ALA A 63 -10.11 21.74 -13.23
C ALA A 63 -10.02 20.60 -12.19
N THR A 64 -10.58 19.43 -12.52
CA THR A 64 -10.47 18.23 -11.69
C THR A 64 -9.01 17.78 -11.57
N VAL A 65 -8.25 17.76 -12.67
CA VAL A 65 -6.82 17.39 -12.65
C VAL A 65 -6.04 18.34 -11.75
N ALA A 66 -6.19 19.66 -11.94
CA ALA A 66 -5.49 20.68 -11.16
C ALA A 66 -5.80 20.57 -9.66
N ALA A 67 -7.07 20.36 -9.29
CA ALA A 67 -7.48 20.18 -7.91
C ALA A 67 -6.82 18.94 -7.26
N ARG A 68 -6.81 17.81 -7.96
CA ARG A 68 -6.20 16.58 -7.45
C ARG A 68 -4.68 16.68 -7.32
N VAL A 69 -4.02 17.31 -8.29
CA VAL A 69 -2.57 17.56 -8.23
C VAL A 69 -2.23 18.47 -7.05
N ALA A 70 -3.00 19.54 -6.82
CA ALA A 70 -2.78 20.44 -5.69
C ALA A 70 -2.90 19.72 -4.34
N VAL A 71 -3.94 18.89 -4.17
CA VAL A 71 -4.13 18.07 -2.95
C VAL A 71 -2.96 17.10 -2.77
N ALA A 72 -2.58 16.37 -3.82
CA ALA A 72 -1.48 15.39 -3.73
C ALA A 72 -0.11 16.05 -3.44
N LEU A 73 0.16 17.24 -4.01
CA LEU A 73 1.37 17.99 -3.70
C LEU A 73 1.43 18.39 -2.23
N ALA A 74 0.29 18.73 -1.62
CA ALA A 74 0.20 19.06 -0.20
C ALA A 74 0.33 17.82 0.69
N ASP A 75 -0.51 16.80 0.46
CA ASP A 75 -0.58 15.59 1.29
C ASP A 75 0.76 14.84 1.35
N PHE A 76 1.47 14.77 0.21
CA PHE A 76 2.78 14.09 0.13
C PHE A 76 3.97 15.01 0.43
N SER A 77 3.73 16.26 0.84
CA SER A 77 4.79 17.27 1.09
C SER A 77 5.71 17.47 -0.12
N LEU A 78 5.14 17.46 -1.33
CA LEU A 78 5.86 17.58 -2.60
C LEU A 78 5.81 19.00 -3.18
N LEU A 79 5.07 19.92 -2.58
CA LEU A 79 4.91 21.30 -3.07
C LEU A 79 6.24 22.02 -3.39
N PRO A 80 7.30 21.93 -2.56
CA PRO A 80 8.60 22.57 -2.87
C PRO A 80 9.31 21.99 -4.11
N PHE A 81 8.91 20.79 -4.55
CA PHE A 81 9.53 20.05 -5.64
C PHE A 81 8.65 20.00 -6.89
N ALA A 82 7.50 20.69 -6.88
CA ALA A 82 6.46 20.54 -7.90
C ALA A 82 6.98 20.74 -9.33
N ASP A 83 7.88 21.69 -9.53
CA ASP A 83 8.40 22.06 -10.85
C ASP A 83 9.83 21.50 -11.08
N MET A 84 10.32 20.63 -10.20
CA MET A 84 11.61 19.94 -10.36
C MET A 84 11.46 18.69 -11.23
N GLN A 85 12.56 18.30 -11.89
CA GLN A 85 12.62 17.04 -12.60
C GLN A 85 12.65 15.88 -11.61
N PRO A 86 11.77 14.86 -11.72
CA PRO A 86 11.75 13.73 -10.81
C PRO A 86 13.11 13.02 -10.67
N ALA A 87 13.91 12.97 -11.75
CA ALA A 87 15.25 12.39 -11.76
C ALA A 87 16.25 13.08 -10.80
N GLN A 88 16.00 14.34 -10.43
CA GLN A 88 16.84 15.11 -9.50
C GLN A 88 16.50 14.84 -8.03
N LEU A 89 15.37 14.18 -7.76
CA LEU A 89 14.89 13.93 -6.41
C LEU A 89 15.63 12.76 -5.77
N SER A 90 15.71 12.75 -4.44
CA SER A 90 16.15 11.58 -3.68
C SER A 90 15.22 10.39 -3.92
N PHE A 91 15.71 9.17 -3.68
CA PHE A 91 14.90 7.96 -3.86
C PHE A 91 13.59 8.00 -3.07
N GLY A 92 13.62 8.46 -1.82
CA GLY A 92 12.41 8.58 -0.99
C GLY A 92 11.40 9.60 -1.53
N LEU A 93 11.86 10.71 -2.09
CA LEU A 93 11.00 11.68 -2.76
C LEU A 93 10.40 11.08 -4.05
N ARG A 94 11.20 10.39 -4.87
CA ARG A 94 10.69 9.66 -6.05
C ARG A 94 9.64 8.62 -5.66
N ARG A 95 9.83 7.92 -4.55
CA ARG A 95 8.81 7.01 -3.99
C ARG A 95 7.52 7.76 -3.66
N LYS A 96 7.58 8.89 -2.96
CA LYS A 96 6.39 9.72 -2.67
C LYS A 96 5.70 10.17 -3.97
N VAL A 97 6.46 10.61 -4.98
CA VAL A 97 5.93 10.97 -6.30
C VAL A 97 5.22 9.79 -6.96
N SER A 98 5.80 8.58 -6.94
CA SER A 98 5.20 7.39 -7.54
C SER A 98 3.88 6.97 -6.88
N VAL A 99 3.77 7.10 -5.55
CA VAL A 99 2.50 6.82 -4.86
C VAL A 99 1.50 7.92 -5.16
N ALA A 100 1.92 9.19 -5.07
CA ALA A 100 1.07 10.34 -5.33
C ALA A 100 0.46 10.30 -6.74
N SER A 101 1.25 9.95 -7.77
CA SER A 101 0.77 9.88 -9.17
C SER A 101 -0.32 8.83 -9.39
N VAL A 102 -0.33 7.75 -8.61
CA VAL A 102 -1.41 6.76 -8.66
C VAL A 102 -2.59 7.19 -7.78
N VAL A 103 -2.34 7.84 -6.65
CA VAL A 103 -3.41 8.36 -5.77
C VAL A 103 -4.23 9.46 -6.48
N THR A 104 -3.61 10.30 -7.30
CA THR A 104 -4.30 11.34 -8.07
C THR A 104 -5.26 10.75 -9.11
N MET A 105 -5.04 9.53 -9.58
CA MET A 105 -6.00 8.83 -10.45
C MET A 105 -7.37 8.66 -9.78
N GLY A 106 -7.43 8.66 -8.45
CA GLY A 106 -8.68 8.61 -7.71
C GLY A 106 -9.44 7.29 -7.89
N THR A 107 -8.71 6.20 -8.11
CA THR A 107 -9.29 4.87 -8.30
C THR A 107 -9.87 4.32 -6.98
N PRO A 108 -10.98 3.57 -7.02
CA PRO A 108 -11.57 2.92 -5.85
C PRO A 108 -10.65 1.90 -5.16
N ILE A 109 -9.75 1.25 -5.92
CA ILE A 109 -8.83 0.24 -5.41
C ILE A 109 -7.40 0.69 -5.69
N LEU A 110 -6.56 0.65 -4.66
CA LEU A 110 -5.13 0.95 -4.75
C LEU A 110 -4.33 -0.28 -4.34
N ILE A 111 -3.44 -0.73 -5.23
CA ILE A 111 -2.48 -1.80 -4.96
C ILE A 111 -1.11 -1.18 -4.83
N LEU A 112 -0.39 -1.48 -3.75
CA LEU A 112 0.96 -0.99 -3.51
C LEU A 112 1.92 -2.15 -3.29
N ASP A 113 2.95 -2.22 -4.13
CA ASP A 113 3.98 -3.25 -4.07
C ASP A 113 5.24 -2.71 -3.39
N GLU A 114 5.50 -3.15 -2.16
CA GLU A 114 6.60 -2.70 -1.29
C GLU A 114 6.76 -1.17 -1.22
N PRO A 115 5.69 -0.42 -0.88
CA PRO A 115 5.70 1.04 -0.98
C PRO A 115 6.60 1.75 0.04
N THR A 116 7.01 1.04 1.09
CA THR A 116 7.84 1.58 2.19
C THR A 116 9.33 1.30 2.04
N SER A 117 9.71 0.46 1.07
CA SER A 117 11.11 0.11 0.85
C SER A 117 11.94 1.36 0.54
N GLY A 118 13.01 1.56 1.29
CA GLY A 118 13.95 2.67 1.15
C GLY A 118 13.49 4.01 1.75
N LEU A 119 12.40 4.01 2.51
CA LEU A 119 11.95 5.17 3.29
C LEU A 119 12.46 5.11 4.74
N ASP A 120 12.67 6.28 5.32
CA ASP A 120 12.87 6.42 6.77
C ASP A 120 11.53 6.26 7.52
N GLN A 121 11.60 6.01 8.85
CA GLN A 121 10.41 5.75 9.66
C GLN A 121 9.37 6.87 9.61
N ARG A 122 9.80 8.14 9.60
CA ARG A 122 8.88 9.28 9.55
C ARG A 122 8.14 9.30 8.20
N SER A 123 8.87 9.08 7.10
CA SER A 123 8.28 8.99 5.76
C SER A 123 7.31 7.80 5.64
N ILE A 124 7.59 6.68 6.30
CA ILE A 124 6.68 5.53 6.40
C ILE A 124 5.40 5.92 7.14
N ASP A 125 5.51 6.54 8.31
CA ASP A 125 4.36 6.94 9.12
C ASP A 125 3.47 7.95 8.38
N GLU A 126 4.07 8.93 7.69
CA GLU A 126 3.37 9.89 6.82
C GLU A 126 2.61 9.17 5.69
N LEU A 127 3.26 8.24 5.00
CA LEU A 127 2.63 7.45 3.94
C LEU A 127 1.47 6.61 4.47
N MET A 128 1.67 5.91 5.60
CA MET A 128 0.63 5.08 6.20
C MET A 128 -0.55 5.91 6.67
N ALA A 129 -0.34 7.11 7.21
CA ALA A 129 -1.42 8.02 7.58
C ALA A 129 -2.28 8.41 6.37
N ILE A 130 -1.66 8.72 5.22
CA ILE A 130 -2.37 9.00 3.97
C ILE A 130 -3.20 7.78 3.54
N LEU A 131 -2.61 6.59 3.51
CA LEU A 131 -3.29 5.37 3.10
C LEU A 131 -4.47 5.03 4.03
N VAL A 132 -4.30 5.16 5.35
CA VAL A 132 -5.39 4.98 6.32
C VAL A 132 -6.50 5.99 6.09
N GLY A 133 -6.17 7.27 5.83
CA GLY A 133 -7.14 8.30 5.49
C GLY A 133 -7.93 7.98 4.21
N LEU A 134 -7.24 7.53 3.16
CA LEU A 134 -7.89 7.10 1.91
C LEU A 134 -8.80 5.89 2.11
N HIS A 135 -8.40 4.94 2.96
CA HIS A 135 -9.23 3.80 3.33
C HIS A 135 -10.49 4.23 4.08
N ALA A 136 -10.37 5.16 5.04
CA ALA A 136 -11.50 5.72 5.78
C ALA A 136 -12.50 6.46 4.87
N GLN A 137 -12.04 6.97 3.72
CA GLN A 137 -12.88 7.56 2.68
C GLN A 137 -13.56 6.52 1.76
N GLY A 138 -13.43 5.23 2.06
CA GLY A 138 -14.09 4.13 1.33
C GLY A 138 -13.24 3.50 0.23
N ARG A 139 -11.95 3.84 0.09
CA ARG A 139 -11.06 3.17 -0.86
C ARG A 139 -10.62 1.80 -0.32
N THR A 140 -10.45 0.83 -1.21
CA THR A 140 -9.83 -0.45 -0.89
C THR A 140 -8.33 -0.36 -1.12
N ILE A 141 -7.53 -0.72 -0.11
CA ILE A 141 -6.08 -0.70 -0.20
C ILE A 141 -5.54 -2.12 -0.04
N LEU A 142 -4.73 -2.56 -1.00
CA LEU A 142 -3.99 -3.80 -0.96
C LEU A 142 -2.50 -3.48 -0.94
N MET A 143 -1.84 -3.76 0.17
CA MET A 143 -0.40 -3.59 0.31
C MET A 143 0.30 -4.95 0.29
N ILE A 144 1.33 -5.06 -0.55
CA ILE A 144 2.23 -6.21 -0.60
C ILE A 144 3.50 -5.79 0.12
N THR A 145 3.85 -6.50 1.19
CA THR A 145 5.09 -6.24 1.91
C THR A 145 5.63 -7.45 2.67
N HIS A 146 6.94 -7.47 2.88
CA HIS A 146 7.63 -8.37 3.81
C HIS A 146 7.95 -7.73 5.17
N ASP A 147 7.60 -6.46 5.41
CA ASP A 147 7.79 -5.79 6.70
C ASP A 147 6.67 -6.13 7.69
N MET A 148 6.91 -7.13 8.54
CA MET A 148 5.92 -7.63 9.49
C MET A 148 5.62 -6.64 10.63
N GLU A 149 6.53 -5.72 10.95
CA GLU A 149 6.29 -4.67 11.96
C GLU A 149 5.29 -3.65 11.44
N LEU A 150 5.43 -3.24 10.17
CA LEU A 150 4.46 -2.39 9.50
C LEU A 150 3.08 -3.06 9.43
N VAL A 151 3.05 -4.35 9.06
CA VAL A 151 1.79 -5.11 8.96
C VAL A 151 1.05 -5.12 10.30
N ILE A 152 1.71 -5.45 11.40
CA ILE A 152 1.08 -5.47 12.73
C ILE A 152 0.54 -4.09 13.11
N ARG A 153 1.31 -3.03 12.82
CA ARG A 153 0.97 -1.67 13.27
C ARG A 153 -0.22 -1.07 12.53
N HIS A 154 -0.37 -1.35 11.24
CA HIS A 154 -1.29 -0.59 10.39
C HIS A 154 -2.34 -1.42 9.65
N LEU A 155 -2.11 -2.72 9.46
CA LEU A 155 -2.99 -3.53 8.59
C LEU A 155 -3.91 -4.42 9.44
N PRO A 156 -5.24 -4.26 9.35
CA PRO A 156 -6.17 -5.02 10.19
C PRO A 156 -6.34 -6.48 9.74
N ARG A 157 -6.13 -6.76 8.45
CA ARG A 157 -6.26 -8.10 7.86
C ARG A 157 -5.04 -8.41 7.01
N THR A 158 -4.61 -9.66 7.03
CA THR A 158 -3.43 -10.12 6.32
C THR A 158 -3.76 -11.39 5.54
N LEU A 159 -3.17 -11.49 4.35
CA LEU A 159 -3.18 -12.68 3.51
C LEU A 159 -1.72 -13.16 3.37
N ILE A 160 -1.46 -14.43 3.65
CA ILE A 160 -0.14 -15.04 3.51
C ILE A 160 -0.13 -15.96 2.30
N MET A 161 0.82 -15.73 1.40
CA MET A 161 1.08 -16.62 0.26
C MET A 161 2.42 -17.34 0.45
N LYS A 162 2.49 -18.60 0.00
CA LYS A 162 3.74 -19.36 -0.08
C LYS A 162 3.73 -20.23 -1.34
N ALA A 163 4.79 -20.14 -2.14
CA ALA A 163 4.96 -20.98 -3.34
C ALA A 163 3.74 -20.98 -4.29
N GLY A 164 3.06 -19.84 -4.44
CA GLY A 164 1.88 -19.69 -5.29
C GLY A 164 0.55 -20.09 -4.63
N GLU A 165 0.57 -20.59 -3.40
CA GLU A 165 -0.64 -21.00 -2.66
C GLU A 165 -1.00 -20.00 -1.56
N LEU A 166 -2.30 -19.87 -1.30
CA LEU A 166 -2.84 -19.12 -0.17
C LEU A 166 -2.72 -19.97 1.09
N LEU A 167 -1.84 -19.57 2.01
CA LEU A 167 -1.62 -20.30 3.26
C LEU A 167 -2.61 -19.86 4.36
N ALA A 168 -2.93 -18.57 4.44
CA ALA A 168 -3.88 -18.04 5.42
C ALA A 168 -4.46 -16.69 5.00
N TYR A 169 -5.69 -16.42 5.47
CA TYR A 169 -6.32 -15.11 5.40
C TYR A 169 -7.19 -14.90 6.65
N ASP A 170 -6.83 -13.94 7.49
CA ASP A 170 -7.52 -13.68 8.76
C ASP A 170 -7.25 -12.23 9.21
N ALA A 171 -7.77 -11.86 10.39
CA ALA A 171 -7.29 -10.68 11.11
C ALA A 171 -5.77 -10.80 11.36
N THR A 172 -5.04 -9.70 11.17
CA THR A 172 -3.59 -9.67 11.33
C THR A 172 -3.15 -10.18 12.70
N THR A 173 -3.86 -9.78 13.75
CA THR A 173 -3.62 -10.25 15.12
C THR A 173 -3.71 -11.78 15.22
N ARG A 174 -4.70 -12.42 14.60
CA ARG A 174 -4.84 -13.88 14.62
C ARG A 174 -3.76 -14.61 13.84
N ILE A 175 -3.23 -14.01 12.78
CA ILE A 175 -2.12 -14.55 11.99
C ILE A 175 -0.84 -14.59 12.82
N PHE A 176 -0.48 -13.48 13.47
CA PHE A 176 0.77 -13.39 14.23
C PHE A 176 0.73 -14.12 15.58
N CYS A 177 -0.46 -14.53 16.06
CA CYS A 177 -0.62 -15.48 17.16
C CYS A 177 -0.26 -16.93 16.80
N ARG A 178 0.01 -17.26 15.52
CA ARG A 178 0.30 -18.62 15.04
C ARG A 178 1.76 -18.73 14.57
N PRO A 179 2.74 -18.94 15.48
CA PRO A 179 4.16 -18.96 15.10
C PRO A 179 4.49 -20.04 14.06
N GLN A 180 3.84 -21.21 14.13
CA GLN A 180 4.03 -22.27 13.13
C GLN A 180 3.63 -21.82 11.72
N LEU A 181 2.61 -20.96 11.60
CA LEU A 181 2.18 -20.40 10.32
C LEU A 181 3.25 -19.46 9.74
N LEU A 182 3.87 -18.63 10.59
CA LEU A 182 4.94 -17.72 10.18
C LEU A 182 6.20 -18.49 9.77
N ASP A 183 6.58 -19.51 10.55
CA ASP A 183 7.71 -20.39 10.23
C ASP A 183 7.49 -21.13 8.90
N MET A 184 6.29 -21.69 8.71
CA MET A 184 5.91 -22.30 7.45
C MET A 184 6.01 -21.30 6.30
N ALA A 185 5.55 -20.06 6.48
CA ALA A 185 5.62 -19.00 5.49
C ALA A 185 7.02 -18.40 5.29
N GLN A 186 8.01 -18.77 6.12
CA GLN A 186 9.34 -18.15 6.17
C GLN A 186 9.28 -16.64 6.47
N LEU A 187 8.32 -16.23 7.28
CA LEU A 187 8.14 -14.84 7.71
C LEU A 187 8.75 -14.63 9.10
N ALA A 188 9.39 -13.49 9.30
CA ALA A 188 9.94 -13.13 10.61
C ALA A 188 8.80 -12.84 11.60
N CYS A 189 8.82 -13.50 12.76
CA CYS A 189 7.92 -13.15 13.85
C CYS A 189 8.35 -11.81 14.48
N PRO A 190 7.48 -10.77 14.49
CA PRO A 190 7.84 -9.48 15.03
C PRO A 190 8.21 -9.56 16.51
N PRO A 191 9.18 -8.76 16.99
CA PRO A 191 9.68 -8.84 18.36
C PRO A 191 8.58 -8.78 19.41
N VAL A 192 7.58 -7.92 19.20
CA VAL A 192 6.47 -7.72 20.14
C VAL A 192 5.57 -8.97 20.24
N ALA A 193 5.26 -9.61 19.11
CA ALA A 193 4.48 -10.84 19.07
C ALA A 193 5.22 -12.00 19.76
N ARG A 194 6.53 -12.12 19.49
CA ARG A 194 7.41 -13.11 20.14
C ARG A 194 7.53 -12.91 21.65
N LEU A 195 7.56 -11.66 22.11
CA LEU A 195 7.58 -11.34 23.54
C LEU A 195 6.25 -11.68 24.21
N GLY A 196 5.11 -11.30 23.59
CA GLY A 196 3.78 -11.68 24.07
C GLY A 196 3.62 -13.20 24.19
N GLN A 197 4.15 -13.98 23.24
CA GLN A 197 4.15 -15.44 23.32
C GLN A 197 4.95 -15.96 24.53
N ARG A 198 6.14 -15.42 24.79
CA ARG A 198 6.97 -15.81 25.94
C ARG A 198 6.35 -15.45 27.29
N LEU A 199 5.52 -14.40 27.33
CA LEU A 199 4.80 -13.96 28.52
C LEU A 199 3.45 -14.69 28.72
N GLY A 200 3.10 -15.63 27.83
CA GLY A 200 1.82 -16.34 27.90
C GLY A 200 0.61 -15.53 27.39
N TRP A 201 0.86 -14.38 26.75
CA TRP A 201 -0.17 -13.51 26.15
C TRP A 201 -0.42 -13.84 24.68
N ALA A 202 -0.10 -15.06 24.26
CA ALA A 202 -0.12 -15.50 22.86
C ALA A 202 -1.49 -15.35 22.15
N HIS A 203 -2.57 -15.07 22.87
CA HIS A 203 -3.92 -14.92 22.35
C HIS A 203 -4.30 -13.47 21.98
N GLU A 204 -3.49 -12.48 22.39
CA GLU A 204 -3.70 -11.07 22.06
C GLU A 204 -2.41 -10.51 21.51
N LEU A 205 -2.41 -10.12 20.23
CA LEU A 205 -1.28 -9.38 19.72
C LEU A 205 -1.29 -8.01 20.36
N LEU A 206 -0.20 -7.69 21.02
CA LEU A 206 0.05 -6.37 21.56
C LEU A 206 1.00 -5.70 20.57
N ASN A 207 0.66 -4.52 20.07
CA ASN A 207 1.69 -3.62 19.52
C ASN A 207 2.57 -3.10 20.68
N ALA A 208 3.67 -2.39 20.39
CA ALA A 208 4.59 -1.93 21.43
C ALA A 208 3.88 -1.10 22.52
N THR A 209 2.92 -0.26 22.13
CA THR A 209 2.14 0.56 23.06
C THR A 209 1.22 -0.27 23.95
N GLU A 210 0.47 -1.20 23.37
CA GLU A 210 -0.43 -2.10 24.11
C GLU A 210 0.37 -3.03 25.04
N LEU A 211 1.56 -3.44 24.63
CA LEU A 211 2.46 -4.24 25.45
C LEU A 211 2.92 -3.46 26.68
N CYS A 212 3.36 -2.21 26.48
CA CYS A 212 3.75 -1.33 27.58
C CYS A 212 2.58 -1.09 28.55
N GLN A 213 1.39 -0.76 28.04
CA GLN A 213 0.20 -0.55 28.87
C GLN A 213 -0.14 -1.79 29.71
N ARG A 214 0.01 -2.98 29.14
CA ARG A 214 -0.26 -4.23 29.87
C ARG A 214 0.81 -4.55 30.90
N LEU A 215 2.08 -4.27 30.60
CA LEU A 215 3.18 -4.43 31.55
C LEU A 215 3.04 -3.46 32.73
N GLU A 216 2.55 -2.24 32.50
CA GLU A 216 2.26 -1.27 33.56
C GLU A 216 1.07 -1.68 34.44
N ALA A 217 0.17 -2.52 33.92
CA ALA A 217 -1.02 -3.01 34.61
C ALA A 217 -0.82 -4.37 35.34
N ALA A 218 0.33 -5.02 35.17
CA ALA A 218 0.65 -6.35 35.71
C ALA A 218 1.56 -6.28 36.95
#